data_AF-A0A9E3EPG2-F1
#
_entry.id   AF-A0A9E3EPG2-F1
#
_cell.length_a   1.000
_cell.length_b   1.000
_cell.length_c   1.000
_cell.angle_alpha   90.00
_cell.angle_beta   90.00
_cell.angle_gamma   90.00
#
_symmetry.space_group_name_H-M   'P 1'
#
loop_
_entity.id
_entity.type
_entity.pdbx_description
1 polymer ?
#
loop_
_entity_poly.entity_id
_entity_poly.type
_entity_poly.pdbx_seq_one_letter_code
_entity_poly.pdbx_strand_id
1 'polypeptide(L)'
;KAVGKIALFLVILTVGLTSPLLTVLSTLLLPRAAADPVLSSQIISLLAGHWGGPFLQTEVAISASALLVFASNTAIIGSYHVFLALSRMEFFPKIILQRNRLRGTPHYSIALATLIPILVLILVRGNINTLGDMYAFGLLGAFTLTCLGMDIVRHRQRKERKLAKQVRPEMSARAREQIVSTMEEDYENLPDQAPKHLDGQNMERQAEEETDTNPNEAPEPEGRWTRSTFNFFLGILTTFLVATAWTTNLVAKPLATLFGGSVACIGMAIAYTSYRTHKKHGRVPVITTGVEQHFPAAILAVLTPNHEQNHAVIHAAVNNPAKKPIVFLYLGQQDSSRKPELFRLVEPHLNDEGARIDLGRANHQAEEAQIECRFVYRCQEPDAVYNVWEMTHPYDTVVAPQEAANLQKMHPDRTYEESTPFGKVEHLLKEKAA
;
A
#
# COMPACT_ATOMS: atom_id res chain seq x y z
N LYS A 1 -0.95 -10.73 18.79
CA LYS A 1 -0.08 -11.18 17.66
C LYS A 1 0.23 -12.69 17.70
N ALA A 2 0.56 -13.30 18.84
CA ALA A 2 0.84 -14.74 18.94
C ALA A 2 -0.37 -15.64 18.64
N VAL A 3 -1.54 -15.30 19.19
CA VAL A 3 -2.80 -16.07 18.98
C VAL A 3 -3.17 -16.19 17.51
N GLY A 4 -3.06 -15.09 16.73
CA GLY A 4 -3.37 -15.12 15.29
C GLY A 4 -2.44 -16.03 14.48
N LYS A 5 -1.15 -16.11 14.84
CA LYS A 5 -0.20 -17.02 14.18
C LYS A 5 -0.52 -18.48 14.49
N ILE A 6 -0.86 -18.78 15.74
CA ILE A 6 -1.25 -20.12 16.18
C ILE A 6 -2.56 -20.55 15.50
N ALA A 7 -3.56 -19.66 15.45
CA ALA A 7 -4.82 -19.92 14.78
C ALA A 7 -4.62 -20.21 13.28
N LEU A 8 -3.84 -19.38 12.57
CA LEU A 8 -3.54 -19.59 11.16
C LEU A 8 -2.78 -20.90 10.94
N PHE A 9 -1.79 -21.22 11.78
CA PHE A 9 -1.06 -22.47 11.71
C PHE A 9 -1.98 -23.69 11.90
N LEU A 10 -2.86 -23.66 12.89
CA LEU A 10 -3.83 -24.73 13.13
C LEU A 10 -4.78 -24.90 11.94
N VAL A 11 -5.26 -23.80 11.34
CA VAL A 11 -6.10 -23.86 10.13
C VAL A 11 -5.36 -24.46 8.95
N ILE A 12 -4.11 -24.05 8.70
CA ILE A 12 -3.29 -24.61 7.62
C ILE A 12 -3.06 -26.11 7.85
N LEU A 13 -2.73 -26.51 9.08
CA LEU A 13 -2.50 -27.90 9.44
C LEU A 13 -3.77 -28.74 9.27
N THR A 14 -4.91 -28.27 9.76
CA THR A 14 -6.17 -29.00 9.68
C THR A 14 -6.64 -29.12 8.25
N VAL A 15 -6.68 -28.02 7.47
CA VAL A 15 -7.08 -28.06 6.05
C VAL A 15 -6.11 -28.91 5.22
N GLY A 16 -4.80 -28.73 5.42
CA GLY A 16 -3.76 -29.45 4.70
C GLY A 16 -3.77 -30.95 4.96
N LEU A 17 -4.18 -31.40 6.14
CA LEU A 17 -4.28 -32.82 6.48
C LEU A 17 -5.64 -33.42 6.11
N THR A 18 -6.73 -32.73 6.46
CA THR A 18 -8.10 -33.27 6.30
C THR A 18 -8.54 -33.31 4.86
N SER A 19 -8.18 -32.32 4.03
CA SER A 19 -8.65 -32.28 2.64
C SER A 19 -8.11 -33.44 1.79
N PRO A 20 -6.79 -33.75 1.77
CA PRO A 20 -6.28 -34.92 1.07
C PRO A 20 -6.84 -36.22 1.64
N LEU A 21 -6.94 -36.34 2.97
CA LEU A 21 -7.46 -37.54 3.62
C LEU A 21 -8.92 -37.79 3.24
N LEU A 22 -9.79 -36.78 3.30
CA LEU A 22 -11.18 -36.87 2.88
C LEU A 22 -11.30 -37.21 1.39
N THR A 23 -10.43 -36.64 0.55
CA THR A 23 -10.41 -36.94 -0.89
C THR A 23 -10.04 -38.39 -1.14
N VAL A 24 -8.99 -38.90 -0.49
CA VAL A 24 -8.57 -40.30 -0.61
C VAL A 24 -9.66 -41.25 -0.12
N LEU A 25 -10.21 -41.00 1.08
CA LEU A 25 -11.24 -41.87 1.64
C LEU A 25 -12.52 -41.86 0.80
N SER A 26 -12.99 -40.70 0.35
CA SER A 26 -14.21 -40.60 -0.46
C SER A 26 -14.07 -41.27 -1.83
N THR A 27 -12.93 -41.11 -2.50
CA THR A 27 -12.66 -41.72 -3.80
C THR A 27 -12.49 -43.24 -3.72
N LEU A 28 -11.91 -43.75 -2.63
CA LEU A 28 -11.81 -45.19 -2.38
C LEU A 28 -13.16 -45.83 -2.06
N LEU A 29 -14.06 -45.11 -1.37
CA LEU A 29 -15.37 -45.64 -0.98
C LEU A 29 -16.37 -45.64 -2.16
N LEU A 30 -16.34 -44.62 -3.03
CA LEU A 30 -17.25 -44.51 -4.19
C LEU A 30 -16.46 -44.37 -5.52
N PRO A 31 -15.74 -45.40 -5.98
CA PRO A 31 -14.86 -45.31 -7.15
C PRO A 31 -15.62 -45.04 -8.46
N ARG A 32 -16.85 -45.56 -8.60
CA ARG A 32 -17.68 -45.33 -9.80
C ARG A 32 -18.17 -43.88 -9.89
N ALA A 33 -18.60 -43.31 -8.76
CA ALA A 33 -19.04 -41.92 -8.72
C ALA A 33 -17.86 -40.95 -8.84
N ALA A 34 -16.68 -41.32 -8.33
CA ALA A 34 -15.46 -40.55 -8.48
C ALA A 34 -14.97 -40.45 -9.94
N ALA A 35 -15.18 -41.51 -10.73
CA ALA A 35 -14.79 -41.55 -12.14
C ALA A 35 -15.74 -40.78 -13.06
N ASP A 36 -16.98 -40.53 -12.64
CA ASP A 36 -17.97 -39.79 -13.42
C ASP A 36 -17.77 -38.26 -13.26
N PRO A 37 -17.60 -37.51 -14.36
CA PRO A 37 -17.39 -36.06 -14.33
C PRO A 37 -18.47 -35.27 -13.58
N VAL A 38 -19.71 -35.75 -13.55
CA VAL A 38 -20.83 -35.04 -12.92
C VAL A 38 -20.97 -35.47 -11.47
N LEU A 39 -20.96 -36.78 -11.19
CA LEU A 39 -21.15 -37.32 -9.85
C LEU A 39 -19.97 -37.01 -8.91
N SER A 40 -18.76 -36.84 -9.45
CA SER A 40 -17.57 -36.48 -8.67
C SER A 40 -17.75 -35.15 -7.92
N SER A 41 -18.47 -34.19 -8.50
CA SER A 41 -18.80 -32.92 -7.82
C SER A 41 -19.77 -33.06 -6.64
N GLN A 42 -20.48 -34.18 -6.54
CA GLN A 42 -21.49 -34.47 -5.51
C GLN A 42 -21.06 -35.61 -4.58
N ILE A 43 -19.78 -36.01 -4.63
CA ILE A 43 -19.29 -37.25 -4.02
C ILE A 43 -19.55 -37.32 -2.52
N ILE A 44 -19.49 -36.18 -1.82
CA ILE A 44 -19.73 -36.10 -0.37
C ILE A 44 -21.21 -36.35 -0.05
N SER A 45 -22.13 -35.78 -0.84
CA SER A 45 -23.57 -36.02 -0.68
C SER A 45 -23.92 -37.47 -1.03
N LEU A 46 -23.35 -38.02 -2.11
CA LEU A 46 -23.54 -39.42 -2.49
C LEU A 46 -23.00 -40.40 -1.43
N LEU A 47 -21.84 -40.09 -0.83
CA LEU A 47 -21.29 -40.86 0.27
C LEU A 47 -22.21 -40.82 1.50
N ALA A 48 -22.75 -39.64 1.82
CA ALA A 48 -23.74 -39.49 2.89
C ALA A 48 -25.02 -40.31 2.60
N GLY A 49 -25.46 -40.33 1.35
CA GLY A 49 -26.60 -41.16 0.91
C GLY A 49 -26.35 -42.66 1.03
N HIS A 50 -25.12 -43.09 0.72
CA HIS A 50 -24.75 -44.49 0.78
C HIS A 50 -24.85 -45.08 2.20
N TRP A 51 -24.50 -44.30 3.22
CA TRP A 51 -24.48 -44.76 4.62
C TRP A 51 -25.66 -44.26 5.47
N GLY A 52 -26.17 -43.06 5.20
CA GLY A 52 -27.22 -42.39 5.97
C GLY A 52 -28.56 -42.26 5.23
N GLY A 53 -28.68 -42.87 4.05
CA GLY A 53 -29.91 -42.84 3.26
C GLY A 53 -30.24 -41.48 2.63
N PRO A 54 -31.40 -41.35 1.96
CA PRO A 54 -31.76 -40.18 1.17
C PRO A 54 -31.93 -38.91 2.01
N PHE A 55 -32.26 -39.03 3.30
CA PHE A 55 -32.37 -37.89 4.20
C PHE A 55 -31.02 -37.21 4.40
N LEU A 56 -29.99 -37.98 4.78
CA LEU A 56 -28.65 -37.44 5.00
C LEU A 56 -28.01 -36.93 3.70
N GLN A 57 -28.26 -37.61 2.56
CA GLN A 57 -27.85 -37.14 1.24
C GLN A 57 -28.38 -35.73 0.96
N THR A 58 -29.69 -35.53 1.18
CA THR A 58 -30.38 -34.27 0.88
C THR A 58 -29.93 -33.16 1.84
N GLU A 59 -29.79 -33.48 3.13
CA GLU A 59 -29.32 -32.53 4.14
C GLU A 59 -27.89 -32.03 3.82
N VAL A 60 -26.97 -32.94 3.49
CA VAL A 60 -25.61 -32.59 3.06
C VAL A 60 -25.63 -31.76 1.77
N ALA A 61 -26.50 -32.08 0.80
CA ALA A 61 -26.64 -31.30 -0.43
C ALA A 61 -27.16 -29.88 -0.19
N ILE A 62 -28.15 -29.72 0.70
CA ILE A 62 -28.68 -28.40 1.10
C ILE A 62 -27.61 -27.58 1.81
N SER A 63 -26.90 -28.19 2.76
CA SER A 63 -25.80 -27.55 3.50
C SER A 63 -24.67 -27.12 2.55
N ALA A 64 -24.26 -27.97 1.61
CA ALA A 64 -23.27 -27.62 0.59
C ALA A 64 -23.75 -26.47 -0.32
N SER A 65 -25.03 -26.47 -0.70
CA SER A 65 -25.63 -25.39 -1.50
C SER A 65 -25.63 -24.06 -0.75
N ALA A 66 -25.97 -24.07 0.54
CA ALA A 66 -25.92 -22.88 1.40
C ALA A 66 -24.49 -22.31 1.51
N LEU A 67 -23.47 -23.18 1.65
CA LEU A 67 -22.07 -22.78 1.66
C LEU A 67 -21.63 -22.13 0.34
N LEU A 68 -22.08 -22.64 -0.80
CA LEU A 68 -21.80 -22.03 -2.12
C LEU A 68 -22.43 -20.65 -2.29
N VAL A 69 -23.65 -20.44 -1.77
CA VAL A 69 -24.31 -19.13 -1.76
C VAL A 69 -23.52 -18.13 -0.90
N PHE A 70 -23.05 -18.56 0.27
CA PHE A 70 -22.22 -17.73 1.15
C PHE A 70 -20.86 -17.37 0.52
N ALA A 71 -20.21 -18.34 -0.13
CA ALA A 71 -18.96 -18.12 -0.85
C ALA A 71 -19.16 -17.12 -2.00
N SER A 72 -20.25 -17.23 -2.75
CA SER A 72 -20.60 -16.32 -3.84
C SER A 72 -20.83 -14.89 -3.35
N ASN A 73 -21.55 -14.72 -2.23
CA ASN A 73 -21.73 -13.39 -1.61
C ASN A 73 -20.38 -12.76 -1.20
N THR A 74 -19.50 -13.56 -0.60
CA THR A 74 -18.14 -13.11 -0.22
C THR A 74 -17.32 -12.69 -1.43
N ALA A 75 -17.38 -13.45 -2.53
CA ALA A 75 -16.69 -13.12 -3.78
C ALA A 75 -17.22 -11.83 -4.43
N ILE A 76 -18.54 -11.60 -4.41
CA ILE A 76 -19.15 -10.35 -4.90
C ILE A 76 -18.66 -9.17 -4.06
N ILE A 77 -18.64 -9.31 -2.73
CA ILE A 77 -18.17 -8.27 -1.83
C ILE A 77 -16.70 -7.92 -2.09
N GLY A 78 -15.83 -8.93 -2.19
CA GLY A 78 -14.42 -8.74 -2.53
C GLY A 78 -14.22 -8.05 -3.88
N SER A 79 -14.96 -8.49 -4.90
CA SER A 79 -14.83 -8.00 -6.28
C SER A 79 -15.18 -6.52 -6.40
N TYR A 80 -16.31 -6.08 -5.86
CA TYR A 80 -16.69 -4.66 -5.97
C TYR A 80 -15.71 -3.77 -5.18
N HIS A 81 -15.16 -4.24 -4.06
CA HIS A 81 -14.14 -3.50 -3.31
C HIS A 81 -12.85 -3.32 -4.12
N VAL A 82 -12.43 -4.34 -4.86
CA VAL A 82 -11.29 -4.24 -5.79
C VAL A 82 -11.58 -3.21 -6.90
N PHE A 83 -12.77 -3.24 -7.52
CA PHE A 83 -13.12 -2.26 -8.55
C PHE A 83 -13.15 -0.82 -8.02
N LEU A 84 -13.65 -0.62 -6.81
CA LEU A 84 -13.60 0.69 -6.15
C LEU A 84 -12.15 1.14 -5.88
N ALA A 85 -11.29 0.24 -5.41
CA ALA A 85 -9.89 0.55 -5.16
C ALA A 85 -9.16 0.95 -6.45
N LEU A 86 -9.32 0.17 -7.53
CA LEU A 86 -8.74 0.46 -8.84
C LEU A 86 -9.26 1.79 -9.42
N SER A 87 -10.54 2.10 -9.23
CA SER A 87 -11.13 3.37 -9.68
C SER A 87 -10.60 4.57 -8.87
N ARG A 88 -10.35 4.38 -7.55
CA ARG A 88 -9.69 5.43 -6.72
C ARG A 88 -8.24 5.65 -7.11
N MET A 89 -7.57 4.62 -7.62
CA MET A 89 -6.22 4.73 -8.16
C MET A 89 -6.19 5.14 -9.65
N GLU A 90 -7.34 5.54 -10.23
CA GLU A 90 -7.48 6.03 -11.62
C GLU A 90 -7.21 4.99 -12.72
N PHE A 91 -6.99 3.73 -12.33
CA PHE A 91 -6.88 2.59 -13.23
C PHE A 91 -8.23 2.07 -13.74
N PHE A 92 -9.35 2.64 -13.31
CA PHE A 92 -10.68 2.21 -13.74
C PHE A 92 -11.65 3.40 -13.81
N PRO A 93 -12.72 3.35 -14.63
CA PRO A 93 -13.59 4.50 -14.86
C PRO A 93 -14.27 5.05 -13.59
N LYS A 94 -14.27 6.39 -13.44
CA LYS A 94 -14.85 7.08 -12.26
C LYS A 94 -16.33 6.78 -12.01
N ILE A 95 -17.09 6.38 -13.03
CA ILE A 95 -18.52 6.02 -12.93
C ILE A 95 -18.75 4.94 -11.86
N ILE A 96 -17.75 4.07 -11.66
CA ILE A 96 -17.81 2.94 -10.72
C ILE A 96 -17.80 3.40 -9.26
N LEU A 97 -17.25 4.59 -8.99
CA LEU A 97 -17.24 5.22 -7.67
C LEU A 97 -18.59 5.85 -7.29
N GLN A 98 -19.52 6.03 -8.24
CA GLN A 98 -20.77 6.71 -7.99
C GLN A 98 -21.64 5.92 -7.01
N ARG A 99 -22.07 6.61 -5.95
CA ARG A 99 -22.92 6.05 -4.89
C ARG A 99 -24.35 6.52 -5.07
N ASN A 100 -25.30 5.62 -4.84
CA ASN A 100 -26.71 5.99 -4.85
C ASN A 100 -27.05 6.84 -3.61
N ARG A 101 -27.80 7.93 -3.79
CA ARG A 101 -28.19 8.86 -2.71
C ARG A 101 -29.03 8.21 -1.61
N LEU A 102 -29.81 7.18 -1.94
CA LEU A 102 -30.76 6.55 -1.00
C LEU A 102 -30.12 5.60 0.01
N ARG A 103 -29.07 4.87 -0.38
CA ARG A 103 -28.42 3.85 0.47
C ARG A 103 -26.91 4.05 0.65
N GLY A 104 -26.33 5.05 -0.02
CA GLY A 104 -24.88 5.28 -0.03
C GLY A 104 -24.07 4.15 -0.69
N THR A 105 -24.72 3.21 -1.39
CA THR A 105 -24.07 2.03 -1.95
C THR A 105 -23.52 2.28 -3.36
N PRO A 106 -22.36 1.71 -3.70
CA PRO A 106 -21.73 1.81 -5.02
C PRO A 106 -22.41 0.86 -6.02
N HIS A 107 -23.62 1.20 -6.43
CA HIS A 107 -24.49 0.35 -7.25
C HIS A 107 -23.86 -0.09 -8.59
N TYR A 108 -23.10 0.77 -9.29
CA TYR A 108 -22.39 0.36 -10.52
C TYR A 108 -21.29 -0.67 -10.26
N SER A 109 -20.55 -0.54 -9.15
CA SER A 109 -19.54 -1.54 -8.77
C SER A 109 -20.19 -2.89 -8.46
N ILE A 110 -21.30 -2.89 -7.73
CA ILE A 110 -22.05 -4.10 -7.39
C ILE A 110 -22.64 -4.74 -8.65
N ALA A 111 -23.26 -3.93 -9.52
CA ALA A 111 -23.82 -4.41 -10.78
C ALA A 111 -22.75 -5.04 -11.67
N LEU A 112 -21.56 -4.46 -11.75
CA LEU A 112 -20.46 -5.04 -12.53
C LEU A 112 -19.95 -6.34 -11.90
N ALA A 113 -19.82 -6.39 -10.57
CA ALA A 113 -19.42 -7.58 -9.83
C ALA A 113 -20.42 -8.75 -9.93
N THR A 114 -21.69 -8.49 -10.24
CA THR A 114 -22.71 -9.54 -10.42
C THR A 114 -22.95 -9.87 -11.89
N LEU A 115 -23.03 -8.86 -12.76
CA LEU A 115 -23.35 -9.02 -14.18
C LEU A 115 -22.26 -9.78 -14.93
N ILE A 116 -20.97 -9.53 -14.63
CA ILE A 116 -19.87 -10.25 -15.29
C ILE A 116 -19.95 -11.76 -15.00
N PRO A 117 -20.02 -12.24 -13.74
CA PRO A 117 -20.20 -13.66 -13.46
C PRO A 117 -21.47 -14.26 -14.10
N ILE A 118 -22.58 -13.52 -14.13
CA ILE A 118 -23.83 -13.98 -14.79
C ILE A 118 -23.60 -14.20 -16.29
N LEU A 119 -22.96 -13.24 -16.98
CA LEU A 119 -22.64 -13.37 -18.39
C LEU A 119 -21.73 -14.58 -18.66
N VAL A 120 -20.74 -14.81 -17.79
CA VAL A 120 -19.85 -15.98 -17.88
C VAL A 120 -20.64 -17.29 -17.71
N LEU A 121 -21.55 -17.36 -16.73
CA LEU A 121 -22.39 -18.53 -16.49
C LEU A 121 -23.24 -18.89 -17.72
N ILE A 122 -23.83 -17.88 -18.36
CA ILE A 122 -24.63 -18.04 -19.58
C ILE A 122 -23.74 -18.52 -20.74
N LEU A 123 -22.57 -17.92 -20.91
CA LEU A 123 -21.65 -18.23 -22.01
C LEU A 123 -21.08 -19.66 -21.91
N VAL A 124 -20.83 -20.14 -20.70
CA VAL A 124 -20.33 -21.49 -20.42
C VAL A 124 -21.47 -22.53 -20.35
N ARG A 125 -22.74 -22.10 -20.47
CA ARG A 125 -23.95 -22.94 -20.38
C ARG A 125 -23.97 -23.81 -19.12
N GLY A 126 -23.45 -23.29 -18.00
CA GLY A 126 -23.39 -24.02 -16.73
C GLY A 126 -22.42 -25.21 -16.71
N ASN A 127 -21.49 -25.35 -17.66
CA ASN A 127 -20.46 -26.41 -17.60
C ASN A 127 -19.45 -26.14 -16.47
N ILE A 128 -19.57 -26.89 -15.39
CA ILE A 128 -18.78 -26.75 -14.16
C ILE A 128 -17.28 -27.01 -14.42
N ASN A 129 -16.94 -27.94 -15.32
CA ASN A 129 -15.54 -28.26 -15.63
C ASN A 129 -14.85 -27.09 -16.33
N THR A 130 -15.52 -26.49 -17.31
CA THR A 130 -14.97 -25.32 -18.03
C THR A 130 -14.90 -24.12 -17.09
N LEU A 131 -15.92 -23.91 -16.26
CA LEU A 131 -15.95 -22.84 -15.26
C LEU A 131 -14.82 -23.00 -14.23
N GLY A 132 -14.56 -24.24 -13.79
CA GLY A 132 -13.46 -24.59 -12.90
C GLY A 132 -12.10 -24.32 -13.53
N ASP A 133 -11.89 -24.69 -14.80
CA ASP A 133 -10.66 -24.41 -15.53
C ASP A 133 -10.40 -22.89 -15.65
N MET A 134 -11.45 -22.09 -15.96
CA MET A 134 -11.38 -20.62 -16.03
C MET A 134 -11.09 -19.98 -14.66
N TYR A 135 -11.71 -20.50 -13.60
CA TYR A 135 -11.44 -20.07 -12.23
C TYR A 135 -9.98 -20.35 -11.82
N ALA A 136 -9.49 -21.55 -12.11
CA ALA A 136 -8.10 -21.94 -11.83
C ALA A 136 -7.12 -21.06 -12.58
N PHE A 137 -7.39 -20.73 -13.85
CA PHE A 137 -6.58 -19.78 -14.63
C PHE A 137 -6.48 -18.41 -13.93
N GLY A 138 -7.63 -17.84 -13.53
CA GLY A 138 -7.67 -16.51 -12.90
C GLY A 138 -7.00 -16.48 -11.54
N LEU A 139 -7.29 -17.47 -10.68
CA LEU A 139 -6.73 -17.58 -9.32
C LEU A 139 -5.22 -17.79 -9.36
N LEU A 140 -4.74 -18.75 -10.16
CA LEU A 140 -3.30 -19.04 -10.24
C LEU A 140 -2.55 -17.84 -10.82
N GLY A 141 -3.07 -17.19 -11.86
CA GLY A 141 -2.46 -15.98 -12.41
C GLY A 141 -2.38 -14.83 -11.41
N ALA A 142 -3.46 -14.58 -10.66
CA ALA A 142 -3.48 -13.54 -9.61
C ALA A 142 -2.47 -13.84 -8.49
N PHE A 143 -2.36 -15.10 -8.06
CA PHE A 143 -1.36 -15.49 -7.08
C PHE A 143 0.07 -15.39 -7.62
N THR A 144 0.32 -15.79 -8.87
CA THR A 144 1.64 -15.60 -9.50
C THR A 144 2.06 -14.14 -9.48
N LEU A 145 1.18 -13.22 -9.88
CA LEU A 145 1.46 -11.78 -9.86
C LEU A 145 1.68 -11.25 -8.45
N THR A 146 0.89 -11.71 -7.47
CA THR A 146 1.02 -11.29 -6.07
C THR A 146 2.33 -11.78 -5.45
N CYS A 147 2.68 -13.04 -5.67
CA CYS A 147 3.93 -13.64 -5.21
C CYS A 147 5.14 -12.94 -5.85
N LEU A 148 5.09 -12.71 -7.16
CA LEU A 148 6.15 -11.99 -7.88
C LEU A 148 6.29 -10.54 -7.40
N GLY A 149 5.18 -9.83 -7.18
CA GLY A 149 5.20 -8.48 -6.63
C GLY A 149 5.82 -8.42 -5.22
N MET A 150 5.45 -9.37 -4.36
CA MET A 150 6.05 -9.52 -3.02
C MET A 150 7.54 -9.82 -3.07
N ASP A 151 7.99 -10.68 -3.99
CA ASP A 151 9.41 -11.01 -4.15
C ASP A 151 10.23 -9.81 -4.65
N ILE A 152 9.68 -9.02 -5.58
CA ILE A 152 10.30 -7.76 -6.02
C ILE A 152 10.44 -6.78 -4.85
N VAL A 153 9.37 -6.58 -4.07
CA VAL A 153 9.40 -5.68 -2.91
C VAL A 153 10.43 -6.15 -1.88
N ARG A 154 10.45 -7.45 -1.57
CA ARG A 154 11.44 -8.05 -0.66
C ARG A 154 12.88 -7.87 -1.16
N HIS A 155 13.09 -8.02 -2.47
CA HIS A 155 14.40 -7.80 -3.07
C HIS A 155 14.83 -6.33 -2.94
N ARG A 156 13.93 -5.37 -3.21
CA ARG A 156 14.19 -3.93 -3.07
C ARG A 156 14.53 -3.56 -1.63
N GLN A 157 13.71 -3.99 -0.67
CA GLN A 157 13.95 -3.76 0.75
C GLN A 157 15.28 -4.37 1.22
N ARG A 158 15.65 -5.56 0.74
CA ARG A 158 16.97 -6.15 1.05
C ARG A 158 18.13 -5.30 0.52
N LYS A 159 17.99 -4.71 -0.67
CA LYS A 159 18.99 -3.80 -1.24
C LYS A 159 19.12 -2.52 -0.40
N GLU A 160 18.01 -1.89 -0.05
CA GLU A 160 17.96 -0.70 0.82
C GLU A 160 18.59 -0.98 2.18
N ARG A 161 18.30 -2.13 2.79
CA ARG A 161 18.92 -2.54 4.08
C ARG A 161 20.43 -2.75 3.97
N LYS A 162 20.93 -3.29 2.86
CA LYS A 162 22.37 -3.44 2.65
C LYS A 162 23.07 -2.08 2.53
N LEU A 163 22.45 -1.14 1.81
CA LEU A 163 22.94 0.23 1.69
C LEU A 163 22.91 0.95 3.04
N ALA A 164 21.81 0.85 3.79
CA ALA A 164 21.70 1.43 5.12
C ALA A 164 22.77 0.87 6.08
N LYS A 165 23.04 -0.44 6.05
CA LYS A 165 24.12 -1.05 6.86
C LYS A 165 25.52 -0.57 6.47
N GLN A 166 25.74 -0.17 5.22
CA GLN A 166 27.03 0.36 4.76
C GLN A 166 27.23 1.81 5.19
N VAL A 167 26.18 2.63 5.17
CA VAL A 167 26.24 4.06 5.54
C VAL A 167 26.22 4.27 7.06
N ARG A 168 25.54 3.38 7.80
CA ARG A 168 25.39 3.46 9.27
C ARG A 168 26.72 3.59 10.04
N PRO A 169 27.79 2.82 9.77
CA PRO A 169 29.05 2.95 10.50
C PRO A 169 29.73 4.32 10.32
N GLU A 170 29.68 4.90 9.11
CA GLU A 170 30.26 6.24 8.87
C GLU A 170 29.45 7.34 9.57
N MET A 171 28.12 7.25 9.55
CA MET A 171 27.24 8.19 10.24
C MET A 171 27.38 8.10 11.76
N SER A 172 27.46 6.88 12.31
CA SER A 172 27.69 6.69 13.75
C SER A 172 29.07 7.16 14.18
N ALA A 173 30.10 6.98 13.33
CA ALA A 173 31.43 7.49 13.62
C ALA A 173 31.45 9.03 13.69
N ARG A 174 30.84 9.71 12.71
CA ARG A 174 30.74 11.18 12.72
C ARG A 174 29.90 11.72 13.89
N ALA A 175 28.79 11.06 14.21
CA ALA A 175 27.97 11.43 15.37
C ALA A 175 28.73 11.26 16.68
N ARG A 176 29.51 10.17 16.83
CA ARG A 176 30.40 9.95 17.97
C ARG A 176 31.47 11.03 18.06
N GLU A 177 32.13 11.36 16.95
CA GLU A 177 33.13 12.45 16.91
C GLU A 177 32.53 13.79 17.35
N GLN A 178 31.30 14.13 16.92
CA GLN A 178 30.61 15.35 17.35
C GLN A 178 30.21 15.35 18.83
N ILE A 179 29.74 14.21 19.36
CA ILE A 179 29.39 14.08 20.78
C ILE A 179 30.64 14.25 21.63
N VAL A 180 31.74 13.57 21.26
CA VAL A 180 33.02 13.68 21.96
C VAL A 180 33.55 15.12 21.91
N SER A 181 33.52 15.79 20.75
CA SER A 181 33.98 17.18 20.65
C SER A 181 33.15 18.15 21.49
N THR A 182 31.83 17.96 21.54
CA THR A 182 30.93 18.79 22.37
C THR A 182 31.20 18.57 23.86
N MET A 183 31.41 17.32 24.27
CA MET A 183 31.75 16.96 25.64
C MET A 183 33.12 17.51 26.06
N GLU A 184 34.10 17.57 25.15
CA GLU A 184 35.41 18.19 25.39
C GLU A 184 35.27 19.71 25.60
N GLU A 185 34.52 20.41 24.74
CA GLU A 185 34.25 21.85 24.86
C GLU A 185 33.52 22.20 26.16
N ASP A 186 32.49 21.43 26.55
CA ASP A 186 31.76 21.64 27.80
C ASP A 186 32.68 21.45 29.02
N TYR A 187 33.59 20.47 28.96
CA TYR A 187 34.58 20.22 30.02
C TYR A 187 35.65 21.30 30.14
N GLU A 188 36.07 21.90 29.02
CA GLU A 188 37.07 22.97 29.01
C GLU A 188 36.51 24.29 29.57
N ASN A 189 35.19 24.48 29.49
CA ASN A 189 34.47 25.66 29.98
C ASN A 189 34.00 25.57 31.45
N LEU A 190 34.32 24.49 32.17
CA LEU A 190 33.96 24.31 33.59
C LEU A 190 34.86 25.13 34.55
N PRO A 191 34.31 25.80 35.58
CA PRO A 191 35.10 26.59 36.53
C PRO A 191 36.08 25.73 37.36
N ASP A 192 37.26 26.31 37.66
CA ASP A 192 38.53 25.70 38.11
C ASP A 192 38.53 24.88 39.44
N GLN A 193 37.36 24.51 39.99
CA GLN A 193 37.23 23.75 41.25
C GLN A 193 36.77 22.29 41.09
N ALA A 194 36.62 21.77 39.86
CA ALA A 194 36.34 20.36 39.62
C ALA A 194 37.63 19.54 39.42
N PRO A 195 37.72 18.28 39.91
CA PRO A 195 38.91 17.44 39.73
C PRO A 195 39.17 17.14 38.25
N LYS A 196 40.30 17.63 37.73
CA LYS A 196 40.75 17.46 36.33
C LYS A 196 41.35 16.06 36.09
N HIS A 197 40.52 15.03 36.11
CA HIS A 197 40.87 13.73 35.54
C HIS A 197 39.80 13.31 34.54
N LEU A 198 40.01 13.67 33.27
CA LEU A 198 39.35 13.06 32.13
C LEU A 198 40.17 11.86 31.68
N ASP A 199 39.56 10.69 31.63
CA ASP A 199 40.09 9.55 30.89
C ASP A 199 39.35 9.51 29.55
N GLY A 200 40.06 9.77 28.44
CA GLY A 200 39.47 9.81 27.09
C GLY A 200 38.70 8.53 26.74
N GLN A 201 39.11 7.39 27.31
CA GLN A 201 38.40 6.12 27.14
C GLN A 201 37.01 6.10 27.79
N ASN A 202 36.80 6.85 28.88
CA ASN A 202 35.49 6.91 29.52
C ASN A 202 34.55 7.86 28.77
N MET A 203 35.07 8.93 28.16
CA MET A 203 34.30 9.79 27.25
C MET A 203 33.89 9.05 25.98
N GLU A 204 34.80 8.31 25.36
CA GLU A 204 34.46 7.46 24.20
C GLU A 204 33.38 6.43 24.57
N ARG A 205 33.48 5.79 25.74
CA ARG A 205 32.47 4.84 26.22
C ARG A 205 31.11 5.50 26.49
N GLN A 206 31.10 6.69 27.09
CA GLN A 206 29.87 7.45 27.31
C GLN A 206 29.24 7.90 25.98
N ALA A 207 30.05 8.35 25.03
CA ALA A 207 29.59 8.68 23.68
C ALA A 207 29.09 7.44 22.92
N GLU A 208 29.68 6.25 23.13
CA GLU A 208 29.16 4.98 22.61
C GLU A 208 27.80 4.62 23.21
N GLU A 209 27.62 4.75 24.54
CA GLU A 209 26.34 4.50 25.23
C GLU A 209 25.26 5.53 24.83
N GLU A 210 25.60 6.80 24.66
CA GLU A 210 24.67 7.84 24.18
C GLU A 210 24.31 7.67 22.70
N THR A 211 25.24 7.19 21.87
CA THR A 211 24.97 6.88 20.45
C THR A 211 24.04 5.66 20.31
N ASP A 212 24.25 4.62 21.13
CA ASP A 212 23.43 3.39 21.11
C ASP A 212 22.05 3.58 21.76
N THR A 213 21.86 4.57 22.64
CA THR A 213 20.57 4.88 23.28
C THR A 213 19.67 5.81 22.46
N ASN A 214 20.09 6.22 21.25
CA ASN A 214 19.31 7.12 20.41
C ASN A 214 17.88 6.55 20.15
N PRO A 215 16.81 7.25 20.59
CA PRO A 215 15.42 6.78 20.50
C PRO A 215 14.91 6.60 19.05
N ASN A 216 15.72 6.94 18.04
CA ASN A 216 15.47 6.67 16.63
C ASN A 216 15.64 5.20 16.21
N GLU A 217 16.08 4.28 17.09
CA GLU A 217 15.86 2.84 16.90
C GLU A 217 14.38 2.48 17.12
N ALA A 218 13.51 2.99 16.24
CA ALA A 218 12.16 2.47 16.13
C ALA A 218 12.25 0.95 15.90
N PRO A 219 11.63 0.11 16.74
CA PRO A 219 11.60 -1.32 16.49
C PRO A 219 10.84 -1.53 15.19
N GLU A 220 11.55 -1.82 14.10
CA GLU A 220 10.91 -2.19 12.85
C GLU A 220 9.90 -3.31 13.13
N PRO A 221 8.64 -3.19 12.66
CA PRO A 221 7.55 -4.09 13.04
C PRO A 221 7.73 -5.54 12.56
N GLU A 222 8.82 -5.87 11.87
CA GLU A 222 9.10 -7.16 11.25
C GLU A 222 10.20 -7.93 11.98
N GLY A 223 9.80 -9.00 12.68
CA GLY A 223 10.69 -9.81 13.52
C GLY A 223 11.77 -10.60 12.75
N ARG A 224 12.73 -11.15 13.52
CA ARG A 224 13.92 -11.90 13.07
C ARG A 224 13.68 -12.97 11.99
N TRP A 225 12.46 -13.52 11.92
CA TRP A 225 12.07 -14.55 10.94
C TRP A 225 11.99 -14.01 9.50
N THR A 226 11.43 -12.83 9.24
CA THR A 226 11.32 -12.30 7.86
C THR A 226 12.67 -11.89 7.26
N ARG A 227 13.68 -11.68 8.11
CA ARG A 227 15.06 -11.34 7.71
C ARG A 227 15.89 -12.54 7.24
N SER A 228 15.44 -13.78 7.46
CA SER A 228 16.21 -14.98 7.12
C SER A 228 16.39 -15.17 5.60
N THR A 229 17.61 -15.48 5.17
CA THR A 229 17.92 -15.87 3.77
C THR A 229 17.08 -17.07 3.33
N PHE A 230 16.85 -18.04 4.23
CA PHE A 230 16.03 -19.21 3.98
C PHE A 230 14.59 -18.86 3.58
N ASN A 231 13.94 -17.96 4.32
CA ASN A 231 12.56 -17.56 4.04
C ASN A 231 12.40 -16.80 2.71
N PHE A 232 13.45 -16.14 2.25
CA PHE A 232 13.45 -15.50 0.94
C PHE A 232 13.55 -16.52 -0.20
N PHE A 233 14.43 -17.51 -0.07
CA PHE A 233 14.46 -18.62 -1.03
C PHE A 233 13.17 -19.43 -0.99
N LEU A 234 12.56 -19.61 0.19
CA LEU A 234 11.25 -20.22 0.32
C LEU A 234 10.18 -19.41 -0.43
N GLY A 235 10.20 -18.08 -0.32
CA GLY A 235 9.33 -17.19 -1.10
C GLY A 235 9.49 -17.38 -2.62
N ILE A 236 10.73 -17.30 -3.11
CA ILE A 236 11.03 -17.51 -4.54
C ILE A 236 10.58 -18.91 -5.00
N LEU A 237 10.78 -19.94 -4.18
CA LEU A 237 10.33 -21.29 -4.48
C LEU A 237 8.81 -21.35 -4.61
N THR A 238 8.06 -20.70 -3.70
CA THR A 238 6.59 -20.64 -3.81
C THR A 238 6.16 -19.93 -5.09
N THR A 239 6.80 -18.82 -5.46
CA THR A 239 6.53 -18.10 -6.71
C THR A 239 6.78 -18.99 -7.91
N PHE A 240 7.89 -19.74 -7.93
CA PHE A 240 8.21 -20.69 -8.99
C PHE A 240 7.17 -21.82 -9.10
N LEU A 241 6.76 -22.41 -7.98
CA LEU A 241 5.74 -23.46 -7.96
C LEU A 241 4.38 -22.97 -8.49
N VAL A 242 3.94 -21.78 -8.06
CA VAL A 242 2.66 -21.23 -8.53
C VAL A 242 2.76 -20.80 -10.00
N ALA A 243 3.86 -20.19 -10.43
CA ALA A 243 4.08 -19.79 -11.82
C ALA A 243 4.14 -21.00 -12.76
N THR A 244 4.81 -22.08 -12.37
CA THR A 244 4.83 -23.32 -13.16
C THR A 244 3.43 -23.94 -13.27
N ALA A 245 2.66 -24.00 -12.18
CA ALA A 245 1.27 -24.47 -12.21
C ALA A 245 0.35 -23.61 -13.09
N TRP A 246 0.56 -22.29 -13.11
CA TRP A 246 -0.19 -21.41 -14.01
C TRP A 246 0.22 -21.60 -15.48
N THR A 247 1.51 -21.78 -15.73
CA THR A 247 2.07 -22.01 -17.08
C THR A 247 1.60 -23.34 -17.67
N THR A 248 1.48 -24.40 -16.86
CA THR A 248 0.91 -25.66 -17.33
C THR A 248 -0.57 -25.51 -17.71
N ASN A 249 -1.34 -24.74 -16.95
CA ASN A 249 -2.74 -24.44 -17.27
C ASN A 249 -2.87 -23.66 -18.59
N LEU A 250 -1.98 -22.69 -18.83
CA LEU A 250 -1.93 -21.92 -20.08
C LEU A 250 -1.89 -22.81 -21.34
N VAL A 251 -1.12 -23.90 -21.28
CA VAL A 251 -0.96 -24.83 -22.41
C VAL A 251 -2.03 -25.93 -22.39
N ALA A 252 -2.32 -26.50 -21.22
CA ALA A 252 -3.21 -27.64 -21.11
C ALA A 252 -4.70 -27.29 -21.35
N LYS A 253 -5.11 -26.04 -21.10
CA LYS A 253 -6.51 -25.62 -21.12
C LYS A 253 -6.73 -24.43 -22.06
N PRO A 254 -6.80 -24.66 -23.38
CA PRO A 254 -6.86 -23.56 -24.36
C PRO A 254 -8.12 -22.69 -24.23
N LEU A 255 -9.27 -23.27 -23.85
CA LEU A 255 -10.51 -22.52 -23.64
C LEU A 255 -10.39 -21.55 -22.45
N ALA A 256 -9.83 -22.01 -21.34
CA ALA A 256 -9.61 -21.18 -20.16
C ALA A 256 -8.60 -20.06 -20.46
N THR A 257 -7.54 -20.37 -21.21
CA THR A 257 -6.53 -19.40 -21.65
C THR A 257 -7.08 -18.35 -22.58
N LEU A 258 -7.89 -18.75 -23.58
CA LEU A 258 -8.52 -17.82 -24.51
C LEU A 258 -9.48 -16.88 -23.77
N PHE A 259 -10.33 -17.44 -22.91
CA PHE A 259 -11.23 -16.64 -22.10
C PHE A 259 -10.48 -15.72 -21.14
N GLY A 260 -9.65 -16.28 -20.27
CA GLY A 260 -8.96 -15.54 -19.22
C GLY A 260 -7.97 -14.52 -19.79
N GLY A 261 -7.27 -14.88 -20.87
CA GLY A 261 -6.42 -13.96 -21.63
C GLY A 261 -7.20 -12.81 -22.25
N SER A 262 -8.38 -13.06 -22.84
CA SER A 262 -9.23 -12.00 -23.39
C SER A 262 -9.73 -11.04 -22.31
N VAL A 263 -10.23 -11.56 -21.18
CA VAL A 263 -10.70 -10.75 -20.05
C VAL A 263 -9.56 -9.93 -19.46
N ALA A 264 -8.38 -10.53 -19.29
CA ALA A 264 -7.19 -9.83 -18.80
C ALA A 264 -6.75 -8.72 -19.76
N CYS A 265 -6.75 -8.98 -21.08
CA CYS A 265 -6.43 -7.98 -22.10
C CYS A 265 -7.43 -6.82 -22.10
N ILE A 266 -8.73 -7.10 -21.99
CA ILE A 266 -9.77 -6.06 -21.89
C ILE A 266 -9.58 -5.24 -20.62
N GLY A 267 -9.35 -5.89 -19.47
CA GLY A 267 -9.08 -5.20 -18.21
C GLY A 267 -7.83 -4.30 -18.29
N MET A 268 -6.76 -4.79 -18.90
CA MET A 268 -5.53 -4.03 -19.12
C MET A 268 -5.74 -2.87 -20.10
N ALA A 269 -6.53 -3.06 -21.15
CA ALA A 269 -6.86 -2.00 -22.11
C ALA A 269 -7.68 -0.89 -21.44
N ILE A 270 -8.68 -1.24 -20.61
CA ILE A 270 -9.44 -0.27 -19.82
C ILE A 270 -8.51 0.47 -18.85
N ALA A 271 -7.62 -0.25 -18.16
CA ALA A 271 -6.68 0.35 -17.24
C ALA A 271 -5.70 1.30 -17.93
N TYR A 272 -5.13 0.89 -19.06
CA TYR A 272 -4.19 1.69 -19.84
C TYR A 272 -4.86 2.93 -20.44
N THR A 273 -6.06 2.79 -21.01
CA THR A 273 -6.81 3.92 -21.58
C THR A 273 -7.28 4.89 -20.50
N SER A 274 -7.78 4.38 -19.37
CA SER A 274 -8.12 5.21 -18.20
C SER A 274 -6.89 5.95 -17.71
N TYR A 275 -5.79 5.26 -17.44
CA TYR A 275 -4.55 5.86 -16.96
C TYR A 275 -4.00 6.91 -17.93
N ARG A 276 -3.95 6.62 -19.24
CA ARG A 276 -3.47 7.57 -20.25
C ARG A 276 -4.37 8.81 -20.35
N THR A 277 -5.67 8.64 -20.20
CA THR A 277 -6.63 9.75 -20.21
C THR A 277 -6.46 10.62 -18.96
N HIS A 278 -6.31 10.00 -17.78
CA HIS A 278 -6.07 10.72 -16.52
C HIS A 278 -4.72 11.44 -16.51
N LYS A 279 -3.65 10.81 -17.02
CA LYS A 279 -2.33 11.44 -17.19
C LYS A 279 -2.41 12.70 -18.06
N LYS A 280 -3.17 12.67 -19.16
CA LYS A 280 -3.39 13.87 -20.01
C LYS A 280 -4.13 15.01 -19.29
N HIS A 281 -4.94 14.69 -18.28
CA HIS A 281 -5.64 15.67 -17.46
C HIS A 281 -4.86 16.08 -16.21
N GLY A 282 -3.58 15.70 -16.10
CA GLY A 282 -2.72 15.99 -14.94
C GLY A 282 -3.18 15.30 -13.66
N ARG A 283 -3.92 14.19 -13.76
CA ARG A 283 -4.33 13.36 -12.63
C ARG A 283 -3.49 12.10 -12.67
N VAL A 284 -2.47 12.05 -11.83
CA VAL A 284 -1.60 10.88 -11.66
C VAL A 284 -1.82 10.39 -10.23
N PRO A 285 -2.04 9.09 -10.00
CA PRO A 285 -2.19 8.56 -8.65
C PRO A 285 -0.89 8.79 -7.88
N VAL A 286 -0.99 9.57 -6.81
CA VAL A 286 0.11 9.85 -5.90
C VAL A 286 -0.02 8.96 -4.68
N ILE A 287 1.03 8.18 -4.39
CA ILE A 287 1.15 7.44 -3.14
C ILE A 287 1.76 8.40 -2.12
N THR A 288 1.01 8.78 -1.09
CA THR A 288 1.55 9.66 -0.05
C THR A 288 2.48 8.85 0.85
N THR A 289 3.76 9.18 0.85
CA THR A 289 4.73 8.59 1.77
C THR A 289 4.68 9.34 3.10
N GLY A 290 4.45 8.63 4.20
CA GLY A 290 4.78 9.19 5.52
C GLY A 290 6.28 9.44 5.52
N VAL A 291 6.68 10.72 5.64
CA VAL A 291 8.06 11.22 5.54
C VAL A 291 9.09 10.20 6.03
N GLU A 292 9.92 9.67 5.12
CA GLU A 292 11.11 8.92 5.51
C GLU A 292 12.12 9.91 6.10
N GLN A 293 12.78 9.53 7.20
CA GLN A 293 13.66 10.38 8.01
C GLN A 293 14.85 11.05 7.26
N HIS A 294 15.09 10.75 5.98
CA HIS A 294 16.30 11.16 5.25
C HIS A 294 16.02 11.89 3.92
N PHE A 295 14.82 12.45 3.68
CA PHE A 295 14.63 13.24 2.46
C PHE A 295 15.19 14.66 2.64
N PRO A 296 16.22 15.08 1.88
CA PRO A 296 16.80 16.42 1.99
C PRO A 296 15.90 17.43 1.27
N ALA A 297 14.68 17.62 1.76
CA ALA A 297 13.74 18.57 1.21
C ALA A 297 14.34 19.98 1.23
N ALA A 298 14.31 20.66 0.09
CA ALA A 298 14.73 22.06 0.01
C ALA A 298 13.53 23.00 -0.01
N ILE A 299 12.40 22.55 -0.56
CA ILE A 299 11.16 23.31 -0.66
C ILE A 299 10.03 22.52 -0.02
N LEU A 300 9.24 23.17 0.83
CA LEU A 300 7.99 22.64 1.36
C LEU A 300 6.82 23.44 0.78
N ALA A 301 6.01 22.80 -0.06
CA ALA A 301 4.83 23.41 -0.66
C ALA A 301 3.57 22.95 0.09
N VAL A 302 2.85 23.89 0.70
CA VAL A 302 1.65 23.58 1.50
C VAL A 302 0.39 23.81 0.65
N LEU A 303 -0.38 22.75 0.47
CA LEU A 303 -1.63 22.71 -0.27
C LEU A 303 -2.80 22.54 0.71
N THR A 304 -3.87 23.28 0.49
CA THR A 304 -5.07 23.24 1.34
C THR A 304 -6.29 22.83 0.51
N PRO A 305 -7.46 22.57 1.11
CA PRO A 305 -8.66 22.22 0.35
C PRO A 305 -9.16 23.37 -0.55
N ASN A 306 -8.59 24.57 -0.44
CA ASN A 306 -8.96 25.73 -1.24
C ASN A 306 -8.25 25.69 -2.61
N HIS A 307 -8.89 25.04 -3.57
CA HIS A 307 -8.31 24.71 -4.88
C HIS A 307 -7.71 25.89 -5.66
N GLU A 308 -8.26 27.10 -5.56
CA GLU A 308 -7.85 28.22 -6.43
C GLU A 308 -6.40 28.65 -6.20
N GLN A 309 -5.93 28.62 -4.96
CA GLN A 309 -4.58 29.07 -4.58
C GLN A 309 -3.53 27.97 -4.73
N ASN A 310 -3.94 26.69 -4.70
CA ASN A 310 -3.03 25.55 -4.89
C ASN A 310 -2.33 25.57 -6.24
N HIS A 311 -2.98 26.06 -7.29
CA HIS A 311 -2.35 26.21 -8.60
C HIS A 311 -1.13 27.13 -8.55
N ALA A 312 -1.23 28.24 -7.83
CA ALA A 312 -0.15 29.20 -7.67
C ALA A 312 1.01 28.60 -6.85
N VAL A 313 0.69 27.94 -5.73
CA VAL A 313 1.68 27.29 -4.85
C VAL A 313 2.46 26.20 -5.59
N ILE A 314 1.78 25.32 -6.33
CA ILE A 314 2.44 24.25 -7.08
C ILE A 314 3.34 24.85 -8.16
N HIS A 315 2.86 25.85 -8.91
CA HIS A 315 3.63 26.48 -9.97
C HIS A 315 4.90 27.16 -9.44
N ALA A 316 4.81 27.91 -8.34
CA ALA A 316 5.97 28.55 -7.72
C ALA A 316 6.98 27.52 -7.19
N ALA A 317 6.50 26.47 -6.53
CA ALA A 317 7.38 25.42 -6.01
C ALA A 317 8.12 24.67 -7.13
N VAL A 318 7.43 24.33 -8.22
CA VAL A 318 8.02 23.60 -9.36
C VAL A 318 8.98 24.47 -10.16
N ASN A 319 8.69 25.77 -10.32
CA ASN A 319 9.56 26.70 -11.06
C ASN A 319 10.71 27.26 -10.22
N ASN A 320 11.34 26.42 -9.40
CA ASN A 320 12.54 26.84 -8.66
C ASN A 320 13.78 26.83 -9.58
N PRO A 321 14.58 27.92 -9.60
CA PRO A 321 15.76 28.06 -10.47
C PRO A 321 16.82 26.97 -10.32
N ALA A 322 16.89 26.29 -9.17
CA ALA A 322 17.89 25.25 -8.88
C ALA A 322 17.35 23.81 -8.92
N LYS A 323 16.11 23.59 -9.38
CA LYS A 323 15.45 22.26 -9.43
C LYS A 323 15.58 21.48 -8.11
N LYS A 324 15.49 22.18 -6.99
CA LYS A 324 15.72 21.59 -5.67
C LYS A 324 14.59 20.61 -5.32
N PRO A 325 14.85 19.57 -4.51
CA PRO A 325 13.84 18.59 -4.12
C PRO A 325 12.69 19.20 -3.32
N ILE A 326 11.46 18.78 -3.63
CA ILE A 326 10.21 19.39 -3.13
C ILE A 326 9.42 18.38 -2.28
N VAL A 327 8.88 18.84 -1.16
CA VAL A 327 7.84 18.13 -0.41
C VAL A 327 6.52 18.85 -0.58
N PHE A 328 5.53 18.20 -1.17
CA PHE A 328 4.16 18.69 -1.22
C PHE A 328 3.39 18.15 -0.01
N LEU A 329 2.98 19.04 0.87
CA LEU A 329 2.13 18.75 2.03
C LEU A 329 0.69 19.14 1.70
N TYR A 330 -0.24 18.18 1.67
CA TYR A 330 -1.66 18.46 1.56
C TYR A 330 -2.35 18.36 2.93
N LEU A 331 -3.03 19.43 3.32
CA LEU A 331 -3.83 19.53 4.54
C LEU A 331 -5.28 19.17 4.22
N GLY A 332 -5.67 17.94 4.52
CA GLY A 332 -7.05 17.47 4.32
C GLY A 332 -7.99 17.91 5.44
N GLN A 333 -9.26 18.13 5.10
CA GLN A 333 -10.30 18.37 6.12
C GLN A 333 -10.66 17.07 6.85
N GLN A 334 -10.80 17.16 8.16
CA GLN A 334 -11.25 16.04 8.98
C GLN A 334 -12.76 15.85 8.78
N ASP A 335 -13.17 14.80 8.05
CA ASP A 335 -14.57 14.40 7.99
C ASP A 335 -14.94 13.67 9.29
N SER A 336 -15.26 14.47 10.32
CA SER A 336 -15.61 14.04 11.69
C SER A 336 -16.90 13.21 11.77
N SER A 337 -17.64 13.08 10.67
CA SER A 337 -18.89 12.31 10.60
C SER A 337 -18.68 10.79 10.48
N ARG A 338 -17.44 10.33 10.24
CA ARG A 338 -17.18 8.95 9.82
C ARG A 338 -16.78 8.05 10.98
N LYS A 339 -17.65 7.10 11.32
CA LYS A 339 -17.38 6.09 12.35
C LYS A 339 -16.14 5.26 11.98
N PRO A 340 -15.20 5.02 12.92
CA PRO A 340 -14.06 4.15 12.68
C PRO A 340 -14.55 2.72 12.40
N GLU A 341 -14.29 2.23 11.18
CA GLU A 341 -14.60 0.85 10.80
C GLU A 341 -13.46 -0.08 11.28
N LEU A 342 -13.80 -1.09 12.07
CA LEU A 342 -12.84 -2.05 12.60
C LEU A 342 -12.09 -2.76 11.45
N PHE A 343 -10.77 -2.82 11.54
CA PHE A 343 -9.86 -3.46 10.58
C PHE A 343 -9.72 -2.81 9.18
N ARG A 344 -10.19 -1.57 8.99
CA ARG A 344 -9.94 -0.82 7.75
C ARG A 344 -8.76 0.12 7.91
N LEU A 345 -7.64 -0.15 7.24
CA LEU A 345 -6.59 0.86 7.03
C LEU A 345 -7.15 1.91 6.06
N VAL A 346 -7.66 3.01 6.60
CA VAL A 346 -8.14 4.13 5.79
C VAL A 346 -6.93 4.96 5.44
N GLU A 347 -6.49 4.90 4.19
CA GLU A 347 -5.62 5.90 3.60
C GLU A 347 -6.48 7.15 3.31
N PRO A 348 -6.38 8.22 4.12
CA PRO A 348 -7.34 9.32 4.04
C PRO A 348 -7.22 10.05 2.70
N HIS A 349 -5.99 10.20 2.20
CA HIS A 349 -5.67 10.84 0.92
C HIS A 349 -6.32 10.18 -0.30
N LEU A 350 -6.54 8.86 -0.32
CA LEU A 350 -7.19 8.18 -1.45
C LEU A 350 -8.71 8.43 -1.51
N ASN A 351 -9.31 8.90 -0.42
CA ASN A 351 -10.74 9.17 -0.34
C ASN A 351 -11.07 10.67 -0.49
N ASP A 352 -10.08 11.55 -0.32
CA ASP A 352 -10.20 12.99 -0.58
C ASP A 352 -10.00 13.25 -2.08
N GLU A 353 -11.07 13.66 -2.76
CA GLU A 353 -11.02 13.96 -4.19
C GLU A 353 -10.18 15.20 -4.49
N GLY A 354 -10.20 16.20 -3.61
CA GLY A 354 -9.40 17.42 -3.76
C GLY A 354 -7.91 17.11 -3.67
N ALA A 355 -7.52 16.33 -2.65
CA ALA A 355 -6.15 15.87 -2.47
C ALA A 355 -5.62 15.11 -3.67
N ARG A 356 -6.41 14.19 -4.23
CA ARG A 356 -6.02 13.42 -5.42
C ARG A 356 -5.80 14.29 -6.65
N ILE A 357 -6.63 15.31 -6.84
CA ILE A 357 -6.52 16.22 -7.99
C ILE A 357 -5.27 17.10 -7.84
N ASP A 358 -5.07 17.73 -6.68
CA ASP A 358 -3.99 18.68 -6.50
C ASP A 358 -2.62 18.00 -6.37
N LEU A 359 -2.53 16.92 -5.59
CA LEU A 359 -1.31 16.13 -5.51
C LEU A 359 -0.97 15.48 -6.87
N GLY A 360 -1.99 14.98 -7.57
CA GLY A 360 -1.82 14.42 -8.91
C GLY A 360 -1.27 15.44 -9.90
N ARG A 361 -1.74 16.69 -9.84
CA ARG A 361 -1.24 17.79 -10.66
C ARG A 361 0.18 18.17 -10.28
N ALA A 362 0.47 18.29 -8.98
CA ALA A 362 1.81 18.58 -8.48
C ALA A 362 2.83 17.53 -8.96
N ASN A 363 2.47 16.25 -8.90
CA ASN A 363 3.30 15.17 -9.42
C ASN A 363 3.52 15.26 -10.93
N HIS A 364 2.47 15.55 -11.70
CA HIS A 364 2.60 15.71 -13.14
C HIS A 364 3.57 16.85 -13.51
N GLN A 365 3.44 18.00 -12.87
CA GLN A 365 4.31 19.16 -13.12
C GLN A 365 5.76 18.92 -12.66
N ALA A 366 5.95 18.26 -11.52
CA ALA A 366 7.28 17.88 -11.05
C ALA A 366 7.95 16.82 -11.94
N GLU A 367 7.19 15.84 -12.45
CA GLU A 367 7.67 14.83 -13.41
C GLU A 367 8.11 15.48 -14.73
N GLU A 368 7.33 16.43 -15.26
CA GLU A 368 7.67 17.22 -16.45
C GLU A 368 8.93 18.08 -16.25
N ALA A 369 9.09 18.68 -15.07
CA ALA A 369 10.27 19.49 -14.72
C ALA A 369 11.52 18.65 -14.37
N GLN A 370 11.36 17.33 -14.23
CA GLN A 370 12.37 16.37 -13.72
C GLN A 370 12.87 16.73 -12.31
N ILE A 371 11.96 17.09 -11.41
CA ILE A 371 12.27 17.42 -10.02
C ILE A 371 11.88 16.24 -9.12
N GLU A 372 12.78 15.87 -8.21
CA GLU A 372 12.45 14.86 -7.19
C GLU A 372 11.46 15.46 -6.19
N CYS A 373 10.28 14.83 -6.07
CA CYS A 373 9.25 15.28 -5.16
C CYS A 373 8.72 14.15 -4.28
N ARG A 374 8.25 14.52 -3.09
CA ARG A 374 7.54 13.62 -2.16
C ARG A 374 6.23 14.24 -1.72
N PHE A 375 5.28 13.38 -1.37
CA PHE A 375 3.92 13.78 -1.06
C PHE A 375 3.55 13.33 0.34
N VAL A 376 3.11 14.30 1.15
CA VAL A 376 2.70 14.09 2.53
C VAL A 376 1.26 14.52 2.65
N TYR A 377 0.43 13.67 3.24
CA TYR A 377 -0.94 14.02 3.60
C TYR A 377 -1.07 14.07 5.12
N ARG A 378 -1.64 15.17 5.62
CA ARG A 378 -1.97 15.35 7.04
C ARG A 378 -3.38 15.92 7.15
N CYS A 379 -4.06 15.60 8.24
CA CYS A 379 -5.28 16.30 8.60
C CYS A 379 -4.92 17.74 9.00
N GLN A 380 -5.81 18.69 8.72
CA GLN A 380 -5.64 20.08 9.08
C GLN A 380 -5.71 20.23 10.61
N GLU A 381 -4.53 20.27 11.23
CA GLU A 381 -4.33 20.55 12.66
C GLU A 381 -3.40 21.77 12.78
N PRO A 382 -3.49 22.56 13.87
CA PRO A 382 -2.71 23.79 14.03
C PRO A 382 -1.20 23.59 13.87
N ASP A 383 -0.69 22.43 14.29
CA ASP A 383 0.74 22.08 14.29
C ASP A 383 1.14 21.14 13.15
N ALA A 384 0.21 20.78 12.25
CA ALA A 384 0.47 19.79 11.20
C ALA A 384 1.59 20.23 10.24
N VAL A 385 1.60 21.50 9.85
CA VAL A 385 2.64 22.07 8.96
C VAL A 385 3.98 22.16 9.69
N TYR A 386 3.97 22.62 10.93
CA TYR A 386 5.17 22.76 11.76
C TYR A 386 5.86 21.41 11.97
N ASN A 387 5.11 20.35 12.29
CA ASN A 387 5.66 19.01 12.50
C ASN A 387 6.36 18.46 11.24
N VAL A 388 5.81 18.74 10.05
CA VAL A 388 6.43 18.31 8.79
C VAL A 388 7.65 19.19 8.48
N TRP A 389 7.57 20.48 8.74
CA TRP A 389 8.69 21.40 8.59
C TRP A 389 9.88 21.04 9.50
N GLU A 390 9.63 20.71 10.77
CA GLU A 390 10.63 20.24 11.73
C GLU A 390 11.26 18.91 11.29
N MET A 391 10.50 18.01 10.65
CA MET A 391 11.08 16.75 10.15
C MET A 391 11.90 16.95 8.88
N THR A 392 11.57 17.95 8.05
CA THR A 392 12.14 18.10 6.70
C THR A 392 13.19 19.21 6.58
N HIS A 393 13.23 20.14 7.54
CA HIS A 393 14.12 21.32 7.56
C HIS A 393 14.28 21.99 6.18
N PRO A 394 13.17 22.37 5.52
CA PRO A 394 13.22 22.96 4.19
C PRO A 394 13.81 24.37 4.26
N TYR A 395 14.53 24.75 3.20
CA TYR A 395 15.08 26.10 3.05
C TYR A 395 13.99 27.12 2.69
N ASP A 396 13.03 26.70 1.87
CA ASP A 396 11.92 27.53 1.40
C ASP A 396 10.59 26.84 1.70
N THR A 397 9.63 27.57 2.27
CA THR A 397 8.26 27.07 2.46
C THR A 397 7.29 27.95 1.69
N VAL A 398 6.66 27.37 0.66
CA VAL A 398 5.72 28.05 -0.22
C VAL A 398 4.30 27.78 0.25
N VAL A 399 3.59 28.83 0.63
CA VAL A 399 2.23 28.75 1.16
C VAL A 399 1.31 29.78 0.51
N ALA A 400 0.01 29.53 0.62
CA ALA A 400 -0.99 30.52 0.26
C ALA A 400 -1.02 31.67 1.30
N PRO A 401 -1.30 32.93 0.89
CA PRO A 401 -1.26 34.09 1.78
C PRO A 401 -2.15 33.97 3.04
N GLN A 402 -3.29 33.29 2.91
CA GLN A 402 -4.22 33.09 4.03
C GLN A 402 -3.66 32.16 5.11
N GLU A 403 -2.80 31.22 4.73
CA GLU A 403 -2.21 30.23 5.64
C GLU A 403 -0.88 30.69 6.24
N ALA A 404 -0.19 31.63 5.59
CA ALA A 404 1.03 32.22 6.14
C ALA A 404 0.81 32.86 7.51
N ALA A 405 -0.35 33.49 7.72
CA ALA A 405 -0.75 34.07 8.99
C ALA A 405 -0.88 33.04 10.14
N ASN A 406 -1.16 31.77 9.81
CA ASN A 406 -1.30 30.68 10.76
C ASN A 406 0.06 30.03 11.13
N LEU A 407 1.15 30.38 10.43
CA LEU A 407 2.48 29.76 10.56
C LEU A 407 3.45 30.56 11.44
N GLN A 408 2.94 31.38 12.37
CA GLN A 408 3.75 32.25 13.24
C GLN A 408 4.85 31.51 14.03
N LYS A 409 4.64 30.21 14.33
CA LYS A 409 5.61 29.36 15.06
C LYS A 409 6.90 29.07 14.29
N MET A 410 6.91 29.23 12.96
CA MET A 410 8.04 28.84 12.12
C MET A 410 9.22 29.81 12.21
N HIS A 411 8.99 31.04 12.70
CA HIS A 411 9.98 32.14 12.78
C HIS A 411 10.90 32.18 11.54
N PRO A 412 10.38 32.58 10.37
CA PRO A 412 11.16 32.67 9.14
C PRO A 412 12.14 33.84 9.18
N ASP A 413 13.31 33.68 8.56
CA ASP A 413 14.34 34.72 8.50
C ASP A 413 14.00 35.79 7.45
N ARG A 414 13.34 35.37 6.36
CA ARG A 414 12.85 36.26 5.30
C ARG A 414 11.50 35.80 4.77
N THR A 415 10.64 36.77 4.46
CA THR A 415 9.37 36.53 3.79
C THR A 415 9.27 37.41 2.54
N TYR A 416 8.79 36.85 1.44
CA TYR A 416 8.48 37.63 0.24
C TYR A 416 7.24 37.08 -0.49
N GLU A 417 6.49 37.99 -1.12
CA GLU A 417 5.36 37.65 -1.99
C GLU A 417 5.84 37.46 -3.43
N GLU A 418 5.45 36.35 -4.04
CA GLU A 418 5.60 36.13 -5.49
C GLU A 418 4.22 36.19 -6.15
N SER A 419 4.11 36.96 -7.25
CA SER A 419 2.91 36.98 -8.09
C SER A 419 3.08 36.02 -9.26
N THR A 420 2.44 34.86 -9.17
CA THR A 420 2.40 33.87 -10.26
C THR A 420 1.26 34.17 -11.25
N PRO A 421 1.25 33.56 -12.46
CA PRO A 421 0.13 33.67 -13.40
C PRO A 421 -1.21 33.16 -12.84
N PHE A 422 -1.18 32.37 -11.77
CA PHE A 422 -2.34 31.71 -11.17
C PHE A 422 -2.75 32.32 -9.82
N GLY A 423 -2.03 33.33 -9.32
CA GLY A 423 -2.31 33.98 -8.04
C GLY A 423 -1.05 34.36 -7.27
N LYS A 424 -1.25 34.93 -6.07
CA LYS A 424 -0.17 35.29 -5.15
C LYS A 424 0.21 34.11 -4.26
N VAL A 425 1.50 33.97 -3.98
CA VAL A 425 2.05 33.02 -3.01
C VAL A 425 3.04 33.73 -2.09
N GLU A 426 3.21 33.18 -0.89
CA GLU A 426 4.19 33.67 0.07
C GLU A 426 5.28 32.62 0.28
N HIS A 427 6.53 33.08 0.24
CA HIS A 427 7.72 32.29 0.51
C HIS A 427 8.23 32.62 1.91
N LEU A 428 8.36 31.58 2.74
CA LEU A 428 8.92 31.66 4.09
C LEU A 428 10.29 30.98 4.06
N LEU A 429 11.35 31.79 4.00
CA LEU A 429 12.73 31.32 3.93
C LEU A 429 13.31 31.14 5.33
N LYS A 430 14.02 30.02 5.51
CA LYS A 430 14.82 29.73 6.71
C LYS A 430 16.23 29.37 6.28
N GLU A 431 17.22 30.16 6.69
CA GLU A 431 18.61 29.82 6.45
C GLU A 431 18.97 28.59 7.31
N LYS A 432 19.66 27.61 6.70
CA LYS A 432 20.18 26.48 7.49
C LYS A 432 21.23 27.04 8.44
N ALA A 433 21.10 26.75 9.73
CA ALA A 433 22.20 26.95 10.67
C ALA A 433 23.44 26.22 10.09
N ALA A 434 24.53 26.97 9.92
CA ALA A 434 25.74 26.52 9.24
C ALA A 434 26.40 25.32 9.93
#